data_AF-A0A1X2GLY3-F1
#
_entry.id   AF-A0A1X2GLY3-F1
#
_cell.length_a   1.000
_cell.length_b   1.000
_cell.length_c   1.000
_cell.angle_alpha   90.00
_cell.angle_beta   90.00
_cell.angle_gamma   90.00
#
_symmetry.space_group_name_H-M   'P 1'
#
loop_
_entity.id
_entity.type
_entity.pdbx_description
1 polymer ?
#
loop_
_entity_poly.entity_id
_entity_poly.type
_entity_poly.pdbx_seq_one_letter_code
_entity_poly.pdbx_strand_id
1 'polypeptide(L)'
;MATSSQRHFTIRVPCSSANIGPGYDTLGMSLSMYLKLDVHVGEGATDKLFEMTYAGEGATDVPLTPEHNLITKAALYVLSANGIQQLPSPLKIHVDNPIPLGRGLGSSGAAVVAGILLGDALGQLHLPKERLLDYSLMIERHPDNVAAALIGGFVASYLRELSPEDMKGIPESESFLDVIPNKVSPQPPVGIAHHIRLNWNKDIKCIAIVPQFKVATVEARAVVPTTFDRQDMIFNFQRLSVLTSAVGQSPLNPDLIYNAMQDKVHQPYRKTLIPGLPEILSSITLDKYDGLLGICLSGAGPTILALATHNFDTIAAAVQDLFKKHGIQDSFYKVLELHRWILFELEQDPVISSQTNTPTDSKIPLDVSDADIVHAMRAAMATTYGDFGSGILKSLQLKWFNPDTRTGILRAPRDPVDMVLSSLFFIKKVGSAACHFRCLQSSGTLIHIQKYAIERDQRLYLEEQDRVEKQGKVLGVIEKIQKSTALINAIA
;
A
#
# COMPACT_ATOMS: atom_id res chain seq x y z
N MET A 1 -4.54 -33.18 18.41
CA MET A 1 -3.20 -32.71 18.03
C MET A 1 -3.28 -32.30 16.57
N ALA A 2 -3.39 -31.01 16.27
CA ALA A 2 -3.40 -30.52 14.89
C ALA A 2 -2.00 -30.70 14.32
N THR A 3 -1.89 -31.43 13.21
CA THR A 3 -0.67 -31.61 12.43
C THR A 3 -0.20 -30.25 11.90
N SER A 4 0.77 -29.64 12.58
CA SER A 4 1.29 -28.30 12.24
C SER A 4 2.26 -28.41 11.07
N SER A 5 1.72 -28.33 9.85
CA SER A 5 2.46 -28.27 8.59
C SER A 5 3.45 -27.10 8.54
N GLN A 6 4.57 -27.26 7.84
CA GLN A 6 5.38 -26.15 7.31
C GLN A 6 4.48 -25.06 6.70
N ARG A 7 4.72 -23.79 7.04
CA ARG A 7 3.96 -22.65 6.53
C ARG A 7 4.89 -21.65 5.86
N HIS A 8 4.50 -21.17 4.70
CA HIS A 8 5.15 -20.05 4.01
C HIS A 8 4.09 -19.02 3.66
N PHE A 9 4.33 -17.76 4.02
CA PHE A 9 3.43 -16.66 3.68
C PHE A 9 4.20 -15.34 3.56
N THR A 10 3.57 -14.38 2.90
CA THR A 10 4.13 -13.04 2.71
C THR A 10 3.19 -12.00 3.32
N ILE A 11 3.74 -11.04 4.06
CA ILE A 11 3.03 -9.85 4.54
C ILE A 11 3.51 -8.64 3.75
N ARG A 12 2.60 -7.76 3.32
CA ARG A 12 2.93 -6.54 2.58
C ARG A 12 2.20 -5.35 3.19
N VAL A 13 2.94 -4.37 3.70
CA VAL A 13 2.37 -3.19 4.36
C VAL A 13 2.76 -1.92 3.60
N PRO A 14 1.80 -1.04 3.27
CA PRO A 14 2.08 0.26 2.66
C PRO A 14 2.98 1.15 3.52
N CYS A 15 3.75 2.01 2.88
CA CYS A 15 4.13 3.27 3.49
C CYS A 15 2.90 4.19 3.57
N SER A 16 2.97 5.20 4.42
CA SER A 16 1.90 6.17 4.60
C SER A 16 2.41 7.60 4.63
N SER A 17 1.53 8.54 4.31
CA SER A 17 1.73 9.96 4.57
C SER A 17 0.62 10.42 5.50
N ALA A 18 0.99 11.20 6.51
CA ALA A 18 0.07 11.73 7.51
C ALA A 18 -0.10 13.24 7.37
N ASN A 19 -1.10 13.78 8.06
CA ASN A 19 -1.51 15.17 8.13
C ASN A 19 -2.13 15.71 6.83
N ILE A 20 -1.48 15.49 5.69
CA ILE A 20 -1.95 15.92 4.35
C ILE A 20 -2.37 17.40 4.35
N GLY A 21 -1.54 18.26 4.96
CA GLY A 21 -1.87 19.67 5.22
C GLY A 21 -2.54 19.85 6.59
N PRO A 22 -3.81 20.31 6.67
CA PRO A 22 -4.48 20.68 7.92
C PRO A 22 -4.88 19.50 8.81
N GLY A 23 -4.81 18.26 8.33
CA GLY A 23 -5.33 17.08 9.03
C GLY A 23 -4.42 16.54 10.12
N TYR A 24 -3.83 17.41 10.95
CA TYR A 24 -2.87 17.06 11.98
C TYR A 24 -3.35 15.92 12.89
N ASP A 25 -2.57 14.84 12.99
CA ASP A 25 -2.86 13.60 13.76
C ASP A 25 -4.23 12.95 13.42
N THR A 26 -4.85 13.32 12.30
CA THR A 26 -6.21 12.91 11.91
C THR A 26 -6.24 12.23 10.55
N LEU A 27 -5.62 12.85 9.54
CA LEU A 27 -5.63 12.36 8.16
C LEU A 27 -4.39 11.51 7.87
N GLY A 28 -4.62 10.36 7.27
CA GLY A 28 -3.56 9.45 6.80
C GLY A 28 -3.88 8.89 5.42
N MET A 29 -2.84 8.61 4.65
CA MET A 29 -2.97 8.06 3.31
C MET A 29 -1.94 6.95 3.07
N SER A 30 -2.40 5.80 2.60
CA SER A 30 -1.53 4.71 2.17
C SER A 30 -0.97 4.97 0.77
N LEU A 31 0.31 4.73 0.56
CA LEU A 31 1.01 5.02 -0.69
C LEU A 31 1.64 3.75 -1.29
N SER A 32 1.94 3.76 -2.59
CA SER A 32 2.31 2.56 -3.37
C SER A 32 3.78 2.13 -3.23
N MET A 33 4.33 2.23 -2.03
CA MET A 33 5.63 1.69 -1.63
C MET A 33 5.41 0.79 -0.43
N TYR A 34 6.08 -0.37 -0.34
CA TYR A 34 5.69 -1.41 0.60
C TYR A 34 6.88 -2.02 1.31
N LEU A 35 6.75 -2.17 2.63
CA LEU A 35 7.52 -3.12 3.41
C LEU A 35 6.95 -4.52 3.17
N LYS A 36 7.82 -5.49 2.90
CA LYS A 36 7.44 -6.89 2.71
C LYS A 36 8.15 -7.78 3.70
N LEU A 37 7.42 -8.76 4.23
CA LEU A 37 7.97 -9.87 5.02
C LEU A 37 7.74 -11.15 4.22
N ASP A 38 8.79 -11.90 3.97
CA ASP A 38 8.71 -13.29 3.52
C ASP A 38 8.99 -14.19 4.72
N VAL A 39 8.02 -15.03 5.09
CA VAL A 39 7.99 -15.73 6.39
C VAL A 39 7.86 -17.23 6.19
N HIS A 40 8.86 -17.97 6.64
CA HIS A 40 8.87 -19.42 6.64
C HIS A 40 8.84 -19.96 8.08
N VAL A 41 7.84 -20.75 8.40
CA VAL A 41 7.69 -21.49 9.66
C VAL A 41 8.00 -22.96 9.36
N GLY A 42 9.10 -23.47 9.90
CA GLY A 42 9.57 -24.84 9.70
C GLY A 42 9.01 -25.85 10.71
N GLU A 43 9.48 -27.09 10.58
CA GLU A 43 9.29 -28.18 11.56
C GLU A 43 10.65 -28.84 11.86
N GLY A 44 10.78 -29.41 13.06
CA GLY A 44 11.94 -30.24 13.45
C GLY A 44 13.04 -29.49 14.20
N ALA A 45 14.00 -30.26 14.74
CA ALA A 45 15.17 -29.71 15.42
C ALA A 45 16.17 -29.18 14.39
N THR A 46 16.46 -27.89 14.45
CA THR A 46 17.54 -27.23 13.70
C THR A 46 18.40 -26.45 14.69
N ASP A 47 19.69 -26.33 14.38
CA ASP A 47 20.65 -25.56 15.17
C ASP A 47 20.32 -24.05 15.19
N LYS A 48 19.53 -23.56 14.23
CA LYS A 48 19.02 -22.18 14.18
C LYS A 48 17.50 -22.17 14.37
N LEU A 49 17.07 -21.74 15.56
CA LEU A 49 15.65 -21.61 15.92
C LEU A 49 15.00 -20.35 15.30
N PHE A 50 15.79 -19.30 15.02
CA PHE A 50 15.33 -18.06 14.42
C PHE A 50 16.39 -17.49 13.47
N GLU A 51 15.96 -17.04 12.29
CA GLU A 51 16.80 -16.34 11.31
C GLU A 51 16.05 -15.13 10.74
N MET A 52 16.63 -13.94 10.83
CA MET A 52 16.08 -12.73 10.21
C MET A 52 17.13 -12.08 9.31
N THR A 53 16.68 -11.65 8.14
CA THR A 53 17.50 -10.87 7.19
C THR A 53 16.74 -9.63 6.76
N TYR A 54 17.47 -8.58 6.38
CA TYR A 54 16.89 -7.29 6.03
C TYR A 54 17.56 -6.73 4.76
N ALA A 55 16.74 -6.24 3.84
CA ALA A 55 17.15 -5.54 2.63
C ALA A 55 16.40 -4.21 2.51
N GLY A 56 17.01 -3.24 1.84
CA GLY A 56 16.44 -1.91 1.62
C GLY A 56 17.03 -0.85 2.55
N GLU A 57 16.21 0.12 2.94
CA GLU A 57 16.67 1.28 3.71
C GLU A 57 16.96 0.92 5.16
N GLY A 58 18.12 1.36 5.66
CA GLY A 58 18.57 1.06 7.03
C GLY A 58 19.00 -0.39 7.27
N ALA A 59 19.21 -1.20 6.22
CA ALA A 59 19.57 -2.61 6.35
C ALA A 59 20.82 -2.88 7.21
N THR A 60 21.74 -1.91 7.31
CA THR A 60 22.93 -2.00 8.17
C THR A 60 22.66 -1.69 9.64
N ASP A 61 21.61 -0.92 9.93
CA ASP A 61 21.38 -0.31 11.25
C ASP A 61 20.22 -0.97 11.99
N VAL A 62 19.32 -1.65 11.28
CA VAL A 62 18.15 -2.30 11.86
C VAL A 62 18.58 -3.56 12.62
N PRO A 63 18.23 -3.71 13.92
CA PRO A 63 18.50 -4.93 14.67
C PRO A 63 17.83 -6.14 14.03
N LEU A 64 18.51 -7.28 13.99
CA LEU A 64 17.97 -8.55 13.45
C LEU A 64 17.57 -9.55 14.54
N THR A 65 17.79 -9.20 15.80
CA THR A 65 17.41 -10.05 16.94
C THR A 65 15.94 -9.80 17.34
N PRO A 66 15.17 -10.86 17.67
CA PRO A 66 13.74 -10.74 17.98
C PRO A 66 13.40 -9.70 19.05
N GLU A 67 14.27 -9.53 20.04
CA GLU A 67 14.05 -8.68 21.22
C GLU A 67 14.26 -7.19 20.92
N HIS A 68 14.99 -6.87 19.84
CA HIS A 68 15.36 -5.50 19.49
C HIS A 68 14.74 -5.01 18.18
N ASN A 69 14.27 -5.91 17.31
CA ASN A 69 13.60 -5.53 16.08
C ASN A 69 12.13 -5.16 16.32
N LEU A 70 11.70 -3.97 15.87
CA LEU A 70 10.33 -3.47 16.07
C LEU A 70 9.24 -4.43 15.56
N ILE A 71 9.47 -5.09 14.43
CA ILE A 71 8.50 -6.00 13.79
C ILE A 71 8.29 -7.24 14.66
N THR A 72 9.38 -7.85 15.13
CA THR A 72 9.30 -9.03 15.99
C THR A 72 8.83 -8.70 17.39
N LYS A 73 9.18 -7.54 17.95
CA LYS A 73 8.64 -7.06 19.23
C LYS A 73 7.13 -6.85 19.17
N ALA A 74 6.63 -6.23 18.09
CA ALA A 74 5.19 -6.08 17.86
C ALA A 74 4.49 -7.45 17.68
N ALA A 75 5.11 -8.39 16.96
CA ALA A 75 4.57 -9.74 16.83
C ALA A 75 4.53 -10.49 18.17
N LEU A 76 5.61 -10.42 18.95
CA LEU A 76 5.70 -10.99 20.30
C LEU A 76 4.65 -10.38 21.24
N TYR A 77 4.38 -9.08 21.13
CA TYR A 77 3.34 -8.43 21.90
C TYR A 77 1.95 -9.05 21.63
N VAL A 78 1.58 -9.19 20.34
CA VAL A 78 0.30 -9.82 19.95
C VAL A 78 0.22 -11.25 20.45
N LEU A 79 1.28 -12.05 20.25
CA LEU A 79 1.34 -13.43 20.70
C LEU A 79 1.21 -13.53 22.22
N SER A 80 2.00 -12.75 22.96
CA SER A 80 2.04 -12.74 24.42
C SER A 80 0.69 -12.35 25.01
N ALA A 81 0.04 -11.31 24.47
CA ALA A 81 -1.29 -10.89 24.90
C ALA A 81 -2.33 -12.00 24.72
N ASN A 82 -2.14 -12.90 23.75
CA ASN A 82 -3.03 -14.03 23.46
C ASN A 82 -2.50 -15.38 24.00
N GLY A 83 -1.62 -15.34 25.01
CA GLY A 83 -1.16 -16.53 25.74
C GLY A 83 -0.05 -17.34 25.06
N ILE A 84 0.54 -16.83 23.98
CA ILE A 84 1.65 -17.45 23.25
C ILE A 84 2.94 -16.72 23.60
N GLN A 85 3.81 -17.36 24.40
CA GLN A 85 4.97 -16.66 24.97
C GLN A 85 6.21 -16.60 24.07
N GLN A 86 6.24 -17.37 22.98
CA GLN A 86 7.41 -17.49 22.12
C GLN A 86 7.01 -17.46 20.65
N LEU A 87 7.92 -16.98 19.80
CA LEU A 87 7.78 -17.16 18.36
C LEU A 87 7.80 -18.67 18.03
N PRO A 88 7.03 -19.12 17.03
CA PRO A 88 7.18 -20.46 16.49
C PRO A 88 8.64 -20.70 16.08
N SER A 89 9.10 -21.94 16.20
CA SER A 89 10.44 -22.33 15.80
C SER A 89 10.37 -23.64 15.03
N PRO A 90 11.15 -23.79 13.95
CA PRO A 90 12.10 -22.83 13.38
C PRO A 90 11.39 -21.71 12.61
N LEU A 91 11.87 -20.47 12.73
CA LEU A 91 11.29 -19.31 12.04
C LEU A 91 12.34 -18.54 11.24
N LYS A 92 12.09 -18.38 9.94
CA LYS A 92 12.89 -17.54 9.05
C LYS A 92 12.06 -16.38 8.52
N ILE A 93 12.60 -15.17 8.62
CA ILE A 93 11.97 -13.93 8.13
C ILE A 93 12.96 -13.19 7.23
N HIS A 94 12.54 -12.87 6.02
CA HIS A 94 13.24 -11.89 5.18
C HIS A 94 12.42 -10.62 5.06
N VAL A 95 13.02 -9.48 5.42
CA VAL A 95 12.40 -8.15 5.32
C VAL A 95 12.96 -7.42 4.12
N ASP A 96 12.08 -6.96 3.23
CA ASP A 96 12.39 -6.04 2.13
C ASP A 96 11.67 -4.72 2.41
N ASN A 97 12.40 -3.70 2.88
CA ASN A 97 11.85 -2.39 3.22
C ASN A 97 12.47 -1.26 2.39
N PRO A 98 11.83 -0.86 1.27
CA PRO A 98 12.24 0.31 0.49
C PRO A 98 11.75 1.64 1.09
N ILE A 99 11.01 1.63 2.21
CA ILE A 99 10.44 2.83 2.82
C ILE A 99 11.52 3.60 3.58
N PRO A 100 11.73 4.90 3.28
CA PRO A 100 12.76 5.66 3.98
C PRO A 100 12.48 5.84 5.48
N LEU A 101 13.35 5.32 6.35
CA LEU A 101 13.25 5.45 7.81
C LEU A 101 13.49 6.89 8.26
N GLY A 102 12.66 7.35 9.20
CA GLY A 102 12.82 8.68 9.83
C GLY A 102 12.64 9.86 8.86
N ARG A 103 11.92 9.65 7.74
CA ARG A 103 11.73 10.69 6.71
C ARG A 103 10.29 11.09 6.43
N GLY A 104 9.34 10.72 7.29
CA GLY A 104 7.94 11.16 7.16
C GLY A 104 7.09 10.37 6.16
N LEU A 105 7.52 9.17 5.75
CA LEU A 105 6.75 8.23 4.93
C LEU A 105 6.19 7.03 5.73
N GLY A 106 5.97 7.22 7.04
CA GLY A 106 5.27 6.23 7.86
C GLY A 106 5.98 4.89 8.03
N SER A 107 7.32 4.83 7.89
CA SER A 107 8.05 3.55 7.97
C SER A 107 7.92 2.86 9.34
N SER A 108 7.82 3.63 10.44
CA SER A 108 7.55 3.08 11.78
C SER A 108 6.17 2.43 11.83
N GLY A 109 5.12 3.19 11.47
CA GLY A 109 3.76 2.67 11.41
C GLY A 109 3.61 1.45 10.51
N ALA A 110 4.30 1.42 9.37
CA ALA A 110 4.33 0.25 8.49
C ALA A 110 5.00 -0.97 9.15
N ALA A 111 6.11 -0.78 9.87
CA ALA A 111 6.79 -1.85 10.61
C ALA A 111 5.95 -2.36 11.80
N VAL A 112 5.28 -1.47 12.53
CA VAL A 112 4.32 -1.83 13.60
C VAL A 112 3.20 -2.68 13.02
N VAL A 113 2.49 -2.20 11.99
CA VAL A 113 1.40 -2.95 11.35
C VAL A 113 1.89 -4.29 10.81
N ALA A 114 3.08 -4.35 10.21
CA ALA A 114 3.67 -5.60 9.72
C ALA A 114 3.93 -6.59 10.86
N GLY A 115 4.41 -6.12 12.00
CA GLY A 115 4.63 -6.93 13.19
C GLY A 115 3.33 -7.41 13.84
N ILE A 116 2.32 -6.57 13.92
CA ILE A 116 0.99 -6.96 14.43
C ILE A 116 0.36 -8.05 13.54
N LEU A 117 0.41 -7.87 12.21
CA LEU A 117 -0.04 -8.87 11.24
C LEU A 117 0.78 -10.17 11.32
N LEU A 118 2.08 -10.05 11.56
CA LEU A 118 2.97 -11.20 11.76
C LEU A 118 2.57 -11.99 13.02
N GLY A 119 2.31 -11.31 14.14
CA GLY A 119 1.85 -11.94 15.36
C GLY A 119 0.51 -12.67 15.20
N ASP A 120 -0.45 -12.02 14.54
CA ASP A 120 -1.76 -12.62 14.20
C ASP A 120 -1.60 -13.89 13.33
N ALA A 121 -0.78 -13.82 12.27
CA ALA A 121 -0.55 -14.93 11.36
C ALA A 121 0.25 -16.08 12.01
N LEU A 122 1.27 -15.77 12.82
CA LEU A 122 2.05 -16.78 13.53
C LEU A 122 1.19 -17.51 14.57
N GLY A 123 0.37 -16.75 15.31
CA GLY A 123 -0.53 -17.28 16.33
C GLY A 123 -1.84 -17.87 15.81
N GLN A 124 -2.15 -17.70 14.51
CA GLN A 124 -3.41 -18.13 13.89
C GLN A 124 -4.64 -17.58 14.63
N LEU A 125 -4.58 -16.30 15.03
CA LEU A 125 -5.58 -15.67 15.90
C LEU A 125 -6.79 -15.14 15.12
N HIS A 126 -6.60 -14.83 13.83
CA HIS A 126 -7.64 -14.33 12.92
C HIS A 126 -8.34 -13.06 13.46
N LEU A 127 -7.55 -12.12 13.97
CA LEU A 127 -8.05 -10.88 14.56
C LEU A 127 -8.68 -9.97 13.48
N PRO A 128 -9.84 -9.35 13.76
CA PRO A 128 -10.43 -8.37 12.86
C PRO A 128 -9.57 -7.10 12.81
N LYS A 129 -9.68 -6.32 11.71
CA LYS A 129 -8.85 -5.12 11.47
C LYS A 129 -8.96 -4.09 12.59
N GLU A 130 -10.13 -3.96 13.19
CA GLU A 130 -10.38 -3.05 14.31
C GLU A 130 -9.54 -3.45 15.53
N ARG A 131 -9.41 -4.75 15.81
CA ARG A 131 -8.55 -5.26 16.88
C ARG A 131 -7.07 -5.12 16.53
N LEU A 132 -6.68 -5.38 15.28
CA LEU A 132 -5.31 -5.14 14.82
C LEU A 132 -4.93 -3.64 14.95
N LEU A 133 -5.88 -2.73 14.73
CA LEU A 133 -5.70 -1.30 14.96
C LEU A 133 -5.50 -0.99 16.45
N ASP A 134 -6.32 -1.57 17.33
CA ASP A 134 -6.16 -1.42 18.79
C ASP A 134 -4.77 -1.87 19.25
N TYR A 135 -4.28 -3.02 18.77
CA TYR A 135 -2.92 -3.49 19.05
C TYR A 135 -1.84 -2.54 18.51
N SER A 136 -2.03 -1.99 17.32
CA SER A 136 -1.08 -1.05 16.72
C SER A 136 -0.97 0.23 17.54
N LEU A 137 -2.10 0.70 18.10
CA LEU A 137 -2.18 1.93 18.89
C LEU A 137 -1.56 1.85 20.29
N MET A 138 -1.35 0.64 20.80
CA MET A 138 -0.58 0.42 22.02
C MET A 138 0.92 0.70 21.83
N ILE A 139 1.38 0.68 20.58
CA ILE A 139 2.78 0.91 20.20
C ILE A 139 2.93 2.31 19.63
N GLU A 140 2.17 2.64 18.58
CA GLU A 140 2.17 3.94 17.92
C GLU A 140 0.91 4.69 18.32
N ARG A 141 1.01 5.71 19.18
CA ARG A 141 -0.15 6.41 19.74
C ARG A 141 -0.96 7.22 18.73
N HIS A 142 -0.44 7.40 17.53
CA HIS A 142 -1.03 8.23 16.49
C HIS A 142 -1.75 7.36 15.47
N PRO A 143 -3.08 7.53 15.31
CA PRO A 143 -3.87 6.64 14.48
C PRO A 143 -3.65 6.89 12.99
N ASP A 144 -3.24 8.07 12.57
CA ASP A 144 -3.14 8.48 11.17
C ASP A 144 -2.31 7.54 10.29
N ASN A 145 -1.07 7.24 10.68
CA ASN A 145 -0.15 6.41 9.90
C ASN A 145 -0.52 4.93 9.96
N VAL A 146 -0.87 4.41 11.14
CA VAL A 146 -1.22 2.99 11.34
C VAL A 146 -2.57 2.67 10.74
N ALA A 147 -3.58 3.54 10.87
CA ALA A 147 -4.86 3.38 10.22
C ALA A 147 -4.70 3.44 8.70
N ALA A 148 -3.92 4.37 8.17
CA ALA A 148 -3.64 4.39 6.74
C ALA A 148 -2.96 3.11 6.26
N ALA A 149 -1.92 2.63 6.95
CA ALA A 149 -1.19 1.43 6.57
C ALA A 149 -2.03 0.14 6.68
N LEU A 150 -2.88 0.02 7.70
CA LEU A 150 -3.69 -1.16 7.96
C LEU A 150 -5.01 -1.19 7.16
N ILE A 151 -5.69 -0.04 7.10
CA ILE A 151 -7.00 0.07 6.46
C ILE A 151 -6.85 0.28 4.96
N GLY A 152 -5.88 1.09 4.54
CA GLY A 152 -5.66 1.43 3.12
C GLY A 152 -6.56 2.57 2.63
N GLY A 153 -6.10 3.22 1.56
CA GLY A 153 -6.75 4.38 0.95
C GLY A 153 -6.37 5.70 1.61
N PHE A 154 -7.29 6.67 1.54
CA PHE A 154 -7.25 7.94 2.26
C PHE A 154 -8.22 7.86 3.44
N VAL A 155 -7.73 8.08 4.66
CA VAL A 155 -8.42 7.74 5.91
C VAL A 155 -8.40 8.96 6.82
N ALA A 156 -9.54 9.20 7.50
CA ALA A 156 -9.60 10.04 8.68
C ALA A 156 -9.80 9.16 9.91
N SER A 157 -9.06 9.44 10.97
CA SER A 157 -9.12 8.67 12.22
C SER A 157 -9.08 9.58 13.44
N TYR A 158 -9.68 9.13 14.54
CA TYR A 158 -9.62 9.81 15.83
C TYR A 158 -9.54 8.79 16.98
N LEU A 159 -8.95 9.20 18.10
CA LEU A 159 -8.90 8.41 19.33
C LEU A 159 -10.17 8.62 20.15
N ARG A 160 -10.72 7.54 20.69
CA ARG A 160 -11.85 7.60 21.63
C ARG A 160 -11.37 8.11 22.99
N GLU A 161 -12.19 8.89 23.68
CA GLU A 161 -11.97 9.16 25.10
C GLU A 161 -12.19 7.87 25.89
N LEU A 162 -11.11 7.37 26.50
CA LEU A 162 -11.11 6.12 27.24
C LEU A 162 -11.50 6.36 28.70
N SER A 163 -12.22 5.41 29.30
CA SER A 163 -12.51 5.47 30.73
C SER A 163 -11.22 5.27 31.55
N PRO A 164 -11.20 5.70 32.83
CA PRO A 164 -10.08 5.41 33.73
C PRO A 164 -9.75 3.91 33.81
N GLU A 165 -10.74 3.02 33.66
CA GLU A 165 -10.53 1.57 33.59
C GLU A 165 -9.79 1.15 32.31
N ASP A 166 -10.20 1.66 31.14
CA ASP A 166 -9.56 1.38 29.86
C ASP A 166 -8.11 1.89 29.83
N MET A 167 -7.83 3.02 30.49
CA MET A 167 -6.48 3.59 30.57
C MET A 167 -5.48 2.74 31.36
N LYS A 168 -5.93 1.91 32.33
CA LYS A 168 -5.03 1.07 33.13
C LYS A 168 -4.26 0.04 32.31
N GLY A 169 -4.79 -0.35 31.16
CA GLY A 169 -4.15 -1.28 30.24
C GLY A 169 -3.13 -0.62 29.30
N ILE A 170 -3.23 0.70 29.12
CA ILE A 170 -2.42 1.44 28.15
C ILE A 170 -1.09 1.84 28.79
N PRO A 171 0.05 1.51 28.15
CA PRO A 171 1.37 1.91 28.62
C PRO A 171 1.49 3.43 28.75
N GLU A 172 2.37 3.93 29.63
CA GLU A 172 2.59 5.38 29.78
C GLU A 172 3.54 5.96 28.71
N SER A 173 4.37 5.13 28.06
CA SER A 173 5.31 5.54 27.02
C SER A 173 5.14 4.78 25.70
N GLU A 174 5.63 5.35 24.60
CA GLU A 174 5.76 4.69 23.28
C GLU A 174 6.85 3.59 23.27
N SER A 175 7.75 3.63 24.26
CA SER A 175 8.77 2.61 24.53
C SER A 175 8.23 1.36 25.23
N PHE A 176 6.91 1.13 25.23
CA PHE A 176 6.28 -0.02 25.87
C PHE A 176 6.94 -1.36 25.50
N LEU A 177 7.36 -1.49 24.23
CA LEU A 177 8.02 -2.69 23.74
C LEU A 177 9.42 -2.91 24.35
N ASP A 178 10.05 -1.95 25.01
CA ASP A 178 11.33 -2.15 25.71
C ASP A 178 11.17 -2.90 27.03
N VAL A 179 9.93 -3.06 27.49
CA VAL A 179 9.57 -3.80 28.69
C VAL A 179 8.71 -5.00 28.28
N ILE A 180 9.24 -5.93 27.47
CA ILE A 180 8.61 -7.24 27.28
C ILE A 180 9.04 -8.09 28.48
N PRO A 181 8.21 -8.25 29.52
CA PRO A 181 8.63 -9.00 30.68
C PRO A 181 8.49 -10.50 30.36
N ASN A 182 9.09 -11.34 31.20
CA ASN A 182 8.74 -12.77 31.33
C ASN A 182 7.27 -12.99 31.80
N LYS A 183 6.35 -12.06 31.50
CA LYS A 183 4.92 -12.03 31.88
C LYS A 183 4.05 -11.77 30.65
N VAL A 184 2.82 -12.28 30.70
CA VAL A 184 1.76 -12.05 29.70
C VAL A 184 1.54 -10.55 29.51
N SER A 185 1.59 -10.09 28.25
CA SER A 185 1.37 -8.69 27.89
C SER A 185 -0.11 -8.30 28.08
N PRO A 186 -0.42 -7.05 28.45
CA PRO A 186 -1.79 -6.58 28.56
C PRO A 186 -2.53 -6.61 27.22
N GLN A 187 -3.81 -6.97 27.28
CA GLN A 187 -4.73 -6.83 26.16
C GLN A 187 -5.04 -5.34 25.91
N PRO A 188 -5.05 -4.87 24.65
CA PRO A 188 -5.48 -3.52 24.35
C PRO A 188 -6.97 -3.33 24.67
N PRO A 189 -7.38 -2.16 25.18
CA PRO A 189 -8.79 -1.78 25.22
C PRO A 189 -9.47 -1.95 23.85
N VAL A 190 -10.78 -2.14 23.84
CA VAL A 190 -11.53 -2.31 22.60
C VAL A 190 -11.95 -0.95 22.05
N GLY A 191 -11.66 -0.72 20.77
CA GLY A 191 -12.03 0.51 20.06
C GLY A 191 -11.30 1.72 20.62
N ILE A 192 -9.96 1.67 20.64
CA ILE A 192 -9.10 2.79 21.02
C ILE A 192 -9.26 3.94 20.02
N ALA A 193 -9.44 3.60 18.73
CA ALA A 193 -9.68 4.57 17.68
C ALA A 193 -10.84 4.15 16.77
N HIS A 194 -11.42 5.17 16.14
CA HIS A 194 -12.33 4.99 15.02
C HIS A 194 -11.74 5.62 13.78
N HIS A 195 -12.16 5.11 12.62
CA HIS A 195 -11.69 5.59 11.34
C HIS A 195 -12.83 5.56 10.32
N ILE A 196 -12.70 6.41 9.31
CA ILE A 196 -13.51 6.37 8.10
C ILE A 196 -12.59 6.45 6.88
N ARG A 197 -12.94 5.72 5.83
CA ARG A 197 -12.30 5.90 4.53
C ARG A 197 -12.98 7.04 3.79
N LEU A 198 -12.17 7.97 3.30
CA LEU A 198 -12.61 9.11 2.52
C LEU A 198 -12.48 8.81 1.02
N ASN A 199 -13.26 9.53 0.22
CA ASN A 199 -13.18 9.43 -1.23
C ASN A 199 -11.88 10.06 -1.74
N TRP A 200 -11.29 9.43 -2.75
CA TRP A 200 -10.09 9.93 -3.42
C TRP A 200 -10.28 9.89 -4.94
N ASN A 201 -10.07 11.02 -5.61
CA ASN A 201 -10.12 11.06 -7.04
C ASN A 201 -8.87 10.39 -7.64
N LYS A 202 -9.11 9.41 -8.52
CA LYS A 202 -8.10 8.60 -9.23
C LYS A 202 -7.09 9.42 -10.07
N ASP A 203 -7.46 10.62 -10.48
CA ASP A 203 -6.63 11.51 -11.28
C ASP A 203 -5.54 12.19 -10.43
N ILE A 204 -5.69 12.15 -9.09
CA ILE A 204 -4.69 12.68 -8.15
C ILE A 204 -3.60 11.62 -7.89
N LYS A 205 -2.35 12.00 -8.14
CA LYS A 205 -1.14 11.27 -7.77
C LYS A 205 -0.38 12.01 -6.67
N CYS A 206 0.40 11.25 -5.89
CA CYS A 206 1.19 11.78 -4.79
C CYS A 206 2.67 11.76 -5.14
N ILE A 207 3.29 12.93 -5.24
CA ILE A 207 4.74 13.05 -5.42
C ILE A 207 5.35 13.15 -4.03
N ALA A 208 6.12 12.13 -3.62
CA ALA A 208 6.89 12.16 -2.39
C ALA A 208 8.34 12.56 -2.72
N ILE A 209 8.75 13.76 -2.33
CA ILE A 209 10.11 14.29 -2.53
C ILE A 209 10.87 14.15 -1.21
N VAL A 210 11.86 13.26 -1.20
CA VAL A 210 12.57 12.77 -0.02
C VAL A 210 14.00 13.32 -0.01
N PRO A 211 14.33 14.27 0.87
CA PRO A 211 15.72 14.68 1.08
C PRO A 211 16.48 13.67 1.94
N GLN A 212 17.80 13.55 1.74
CA GLN A 212 18.65 12.57 2.41
C GLN A 212 19.11 13.01 3.82
N PHE A 213 18.17 13.43 4.66
CA PHE A 213 18.41 13.62 6.10
C PHE A 213 17.18 13.16 6.90
N LYS A 214 17.36 12.95 8.20
CA LYS A 214 16.31 12.46 9.10
C LYS A 214 15.88 13.59 10.03
N VAL A 215 14.60 13.61 10.38
CA VAL A 215 14.06 14.44 11.45
C VAL A 215 13.40 13.50 12.45
N ALA A 216 13.80 13.57 13.72
CA ALA A 216 13.20 12.71 14.75
C ALA A 216 11.75 13.14 15.00
N THR A 217 10.83 12.17 15.04
CA THR A 217 9.39 12.43 15.30
C THR A 217 9.18 13.18 16.61
N VAL A 218 9.96 12.83 17.65
CA VAL A 218 9.92 13.47 18.97
C VAL A 218 10.26 14.96 18.87
N GLU A 219 11.33 15.33 18.14
CA GLU A 219 11.72 16.72 17.92
C GLU A 219 10.66 17.48 17.11
N ALA A 220 10.12 16.85 16.06
CA ALA A 220 9.08 17.44 15.23
C ALA A 220 7.75 17.65 15.97
N ARG A 221 7.49 16.90 17.06
CA ARG A 221 6.35 17.13 17.96
C ARG A 221 6.66 18.20 19.00
N ALA A 222 7.88 18.22 19.53
CA ALA A 222 8.29 19.18 20.57
C ALA A 222 8.23 20.65 20.12
N VAL A 223 8.37 20.92 18.81
CA VAL A 223 8.25 22.30 18.27
C VAL A 223 6.80 22.78 18.13
N VAL A 224 5.81 21.89 18.17
CA VAL A 224 4.39 22.26 18.05
C VAL A 224 3.90 22.75 19.42
N PRO A 225 3.24 23.92 19.52
CA PRO A 225 2.84 24.48 20.80
C PRO A 225 1.69 23.68 21.43
N THR A 226 1.57 23.79 22.76
CA THR A 226 0.46 23.19 23.52
C THR A 226 -0.81 24.05 23.51
N THR A 227 -0.73 25.28 23.02
CA THR A 227 -1.85 26.22 22.93
C THR A 227 -1.87 26.88 21.54
N PHE A 228 -3.06 27.13 21.03
CA PHE A 228 -3.27 27.68 19.69
C PHE A 228 -4.18 28.91 19.74
N ASP A 229 -3.96 29.85 18.82
CA ASP A 229 -4.89 30.95 18.62
C ASP A 229 -6.21 30.44 18.06
N ARG A 230 -7.32 31.04 18.53
CA ARG A 230 -8.67 30.63 18.11
C ARG A 230 -8.87 30.79 16.60
N GLN A 231 -8.32 31.84 15.99
CA GLN A 231 -8.45 32.08 14.54
C GLN A 231 -7.67 31.05 13.73
N ASP A 232 -6.52 30.60 14.23
CA ASP A 232 -5.72 29.59 13.55
C ASP A 232 -6.38 28.20 13.63
N MET A 233 -7.02 27.88 14.76
CA MET A 233 -7.84 26.66 14.87
C MET A 233 -9.07 26.71 13.96
N ILE A 234 -9.82 27.83 13.95
CA ILE A 234 -10.94 28.03 13.02
C ILE A 234 -10.47 27.90 11.58
N PHE A 235 -9.32 28.51 11.25
CA PHE A 235 -8.71 28.42 9.94
C PHE A 235 -8.51 26.95 9.56
N ASN A 236 -7.88 26.18 10.45
CA ASN A 236 -7.53 24.79 10.17
C ASN A 236 -8.76 23.88 10.04
N PHE A 237 -9.78 24.05 10.89
CA PHE A 237 -11.04 23.31 10.78
C PHE A 237 -11.75 23.55 9.45
N GLN A 238 -11.81 24.80 8.98
CA GLN A 238 -12.40 25.11 7.67
C GLN A 238 -11.70 24.35 6.54
N ARG A 239 -10.35 24.32 6.56
CA ARG A 239 -9.55 23.66 5.51
C ARG A 239 -9.71 22.15 5.57
N LEU A 240 -9.63 21.57 6.77
CA LEU A 240 -9.85 20.13 6.98
C LEU A 240 -11.22 19.68 6.47
N SER A 241 -12.29 20.39 6.84
CA SER A 241 -13.66 20.07 6.40
C SER A 241 -13.80 20.08 4.88
N VAL A 242 -13.21 21.08 4.21
CA VAL A 242 -13.25 21.18 2.74
C VAL A 242 -12.39 20.10 2.09
N LEU A 243 -11.16 19.88 2.59
CA LEU A 243 -10.17 18.98 1.99
C LEU A 243 -10.69 17.55 1.88
N THR A 244 -11.28 17.03 2.96
CA THR A 244 -11.81 15.65 3.03
C THR A 244 -12.86 15.35 1.95
N SER A 245 -13.55 16.37 1.44
CA SER A 245 -14.51 16.23 0.36
C SER A 245 -13.92 16.60 -1.01
N ALA A 246 -13.13 17.68 -1.08
CA ALA A 246 -12.63 18.25 -2.33
C ALA A 246 -11.74 17.28 -3.12
N VAL A 247 -10.87 16.52 -2.45
CA VAL A 247 -9.97 15.55 -3.11
C VAL A 247 -10.70 14.35 -3.71
N GLY A 248 -11.96 14.12 -3.33
CA GLY A 248 -12.80 13.05 -3.85
C GLY A 248 -13.72 13.46 -5.00
N GLN A 249 -13.81 14.74 -5.34
CA GLN A 249 -14.77 15.27 -6.32
C GLN A 249 -14.31 15.07 -7.76
N SER A 250 -15.27 15.01 -8.68
CA SER A 250 -15.06 15.05 -10.13
C SER A 250 -16.10 15.99 -10.76
N PRO A 251 -15.69 17.00 -11.56
CA PRO A 251 -14.30 17.35 -11.88
C PRO A 251 -13.52 17.87 -10.66
N LEU A 252 -12.19 17.82 -10.75
CA LEU A 252 -11.31 18.38 -9.72
C LEU A 252 -11.34 19.90 -9.76
N ASN A 253 -11.24 20.53 -8.58
CA ASN A 253 -11.07 21.97 -8.44
C ASN A 253 -9.69 22.24 -7.79
N PRO A 254 -8.65 22.55 -8.58
CA PRO A 254 -7.30 22.80 -8.08
C PRO A 254 -7.25 23.92 -7.04
N ASP A 255 -7.91 25.05 -7.28
CA ASP A 255 -7.94 26.19 -6.35
C ASP A 255 -8.52 25.81 -4.99
N LEU A 256 -9.62 25.04 -5.00
CA LEU A 256 -10.25 24.57 -3.77
C LEU A 256 -9.32 23.63 -3.00
N ILE A 257 -8.67 22.68 -3.67
CA ILE A 257 -7.78 21.70 -3.03
C ILE A 257 -6.53 22.40 -2.47
N TYR A 258 -5.91 23.30 -3.24
CA TYR A 258 -4.69 24.00 -2.83
C TYR A 258 -4.90 24.84 -1.58
N ASN A 259 -6.01 25.59 -1.55
CA ASN A 259 -6.39 26.39 -0.38
C ASN A 259 -6.82 25.52 0.80
N ALA A 260 -7.44 24.37 0.56
CA ALA A 260 -7.82 23.40 1.58
C ALA A 260 -6.64 22.60 2.15
N MET A 261 -5.48 22.57 1.48
CA MET A 261 -4.25 21.93 2.00
C MET A 261 -3.41 22.85 2.89
N GLN A 262 -3.80 24.11 3.07
CA GLN A 262 -3.06 25.04 3.93
C GLN A 262 -3.21 24.67 5.41
N ASP A 263 -2.14 24.82 6.18
CA ASP A 263 -2.07 24.45 7.60
C ASP A 263 -1.55 25.59 8.46
N LYS A 264 -2.10 25.70 9.66
CA LYS A 264 -1.61 26.60 10.71
C LYS A 264 -1.30 25.92 12.03
N VAL A 265 -1.47 24.60 12.13
CA VAL A 265 -1.34 23.87 13.40
C VAL A 265 0.06 23.29 13.58
N HIS A 266 0.71 22.78 12.52
CA HIS A 266 2.00 22.08 12.68
C HIS A 266 3.11 22.58 11.74
N GLN A 267 2.80 22.86 10.48
CA GLN A 267 3.80 23.29 9.48
C GLN A 267 4.48 24.61 9.84
N PRO A 268 3.77 25.66 10.35
CA PRO A 268 4.43 26.92 10.70
C PRO A 268 5.52 26.76 11.76
N TYR A 269 5.37 25.76 12.63
CA TYR A 269 6.30 25.46 13.73
C TYR A 269 7.40 24.49 13.30
N ARG A 270 7.10 23.55 12.40
CA ARG A 270 8.07 22.58 11.86
C ARG A 270 9.00 23.14 10.80
N LYS A 271 8.70 24.30 10.22
CA LYS A 271 9.52 24.92 9.16
C LYS A 271 10.96 25.24 9.57
N THR A 272 11.25 25.31 10.87
CA THR A 272 12.61 25.51 11.40
C THR A 272 13.46 24.25 11.31
N LEU A 273 12.85 23.08 11.23
CA LEU A 273 13.53 21.78 11.19
C LEU A 273 13.95 21.36 9.78
N ILE A 274 13.40 22.00 8.75
CA ILE A 274 13.53 21.59 7.36
C ILE A 274 14.01 22.79 6.54
N PRO A 275 15.31 22.83 6.19
CA PRO A 275 15.86 23.87 5.34
C PRO A 275 15.08 23.97 4.02
N GLY A 276 14.69 25.19 3.65
CA GLY A 276 13.94 25.47 2.43
C GLY A 276 12.42 25.26 2.50
N LEU A 277 11.86 24.64 3.56
CA LEU A 277 10.41 24.42 3.66
C LEU A 277 9.57 25.71 3.51
N PRO A 278 9.90 26.85 4.15
CA PRO A 278 9.15 28.09 3.96
C PRO A 278 9.11 28.56 2.50
N GLU A 279 10.22 28.44 1.78
CA GLU A 279 10.31 28.84 0.38
C GLU A 279 9.56 27.85 -0.51
N ILE A 280 9.67 26.54 -0.26
CA ILE A 280 8.92 25.50 -0.97
C ILE A 280 7.41 25.77 -0.90
N LEU A 281 6.87 25.96 0.31
CA LEU A 281 5.43 26.15 0.51
C LEU A 281 4.91 27.49 -0.06
N SER A 282 5.75 28.51 -0.17
CA SER A 282 5.35 29.83 -0.69
C SER A 282 5.62 30.03 -2.18
N SER A 283 6.56 29.28 -2.77
CA SER A 283 6.99 29.46 -4.16
C SER A 283 6.43 28.44 -5.13
N ILE A 284 6.02 27.25 -4.65
CA ILE A 284 5.39 26.21 -5.45
C ILE A 284 3.87 26.36 -5.32
N THR A 285 3.33 27.19 -6.22
CA THR A 285 1.92 27.59 -6.26
C THR A 285 1.25 27.11 -7.54
N LEU A 286 -0.09 27.04 -7.53
CA LEU A 286 -0.90 26.65 -8.70
C LEU A 286 -0.57 27.47 -9.95
N ASP A 287 -0.41 28.79 -9.78
CA ASP A 287 -0.15 29.71 -10.90
C ASP A 287 1.17 29.45 -11.63
N LYS A 288 2.13 28.83 -10.94
CA LYS A 288 3.48 28.58 -11.48
C LYS A 288 3.66 27.17 -12.01
N TYR A 289 2.91 26.21 -11.48
CA TYR A 289 3.11 24.80 -11.77
C TYR A 289 1.78 24.17 -12.17
N ASP A 290 1.59 24.08 -13.49
CA ASP A 290 0.44 23.40 -14.08
C ASP A 290 0.39 21.92 -13.63
N GLY A 291 -0.82 21.45 -13.34
CA GLY A 291 -1.08 20.12 -12.81
C GLY A 291 -0.94 19.97 -11.29
N LEU A 292 -0.36 20.93 -10.57
CA LEU A 292 -0.32 20.94 -9.11
C LEU A 292 -1.73 21.09 -8.53
N LEU A 293 -1.99 20.41 -7.41
CA LEU A 293 -3.21 20.55 -6.62
C LEU A 293 -2.93 21.04 -5.20
N GLY A 294 -1.75 20.76 -4.65
CA GLY A 294 -1.33 21.24 -3.35
C GLY A 294 -0.02 20.63 -2.90
N ILE A 295 0.60 21.25 -1.90
CA ILE A 295 1.91 20.85 -1.39
C ILE A 295 1.94 21.00 0.13
N CYS A 296 2.45 19.99 0.83
CA CYS A 296 2.52 19.98 2.27
C CYS A 296 3.70 19.14 2.77
N LEU A 297 3.94 19.20 4.07
CA LEU A 297 4.85 18.30 4.75
C LEU A 297 4.22 16.91 4.91
N SER A 298 4.96 15.85 4.59
CA SER A 298 4.52 14.47 4.81
C SER A 298 4.77 14.07 6.27
N GLY A 299 3.70 13.91 7.06
CA GLY A 299 3.82 13.60 8.48
C GLY A 299 4.65 14.65 9.23
N ALA A 300 5.70 14.19 9.93
CA ALA A 300 6.66 15.02 10.63
C ALA A 300 7.80 15.57 9.75
N GLY A 301 7.91 15.11 8.49
CA GLY A 301 9.01 15.47 7.59
C GLY A 301 10.23 14.54 7.66
N PRO A 302 11.30 14.86 6.89
CA PRO A 302 11.44 16.04 6.03
C PRO A 302 10.89 15.86 4.61
N THR A 303 10.24 14.73 4.29
CA THR A 303 9.63 14.52 2.97
C THR A 303 8.54 15.56 2.69
N ILE A 304 8.58 16.11 1.48
CA ILE A 304 7.52 16.98 0.94
C ILE A 304 6.56 16.11 0.14
N LEU A 305 5.26 16.28 0.39
CA LEU A 305 4.20 15.65 -0.39
C LEU A 305 3.57 16.70 -1.30
N ALA A 306 3.57 16.46 -2.61
CA ALA A 306 2.78 17.25 -3.55
C ALA A 306 1.67 16.38 -4.16
N LEU A 307 0.46 16.92 -4.22
CA LEU A 307 -0.66 16.33 -4.95
C LEU A 307 -0.70 16.96 -6.34
N ALA A 308 -0.79 16.14 -7.38
CA ALA A 308 -0.81 16.62 -8.76
C ALA A 308 -1.58 15.67 -9.68
N THR A 309 -2.00 16.17 -10.84
CA THR A 309 -2.66 15.37 -11.90
C THR A 309 -1.72 15.03 -13.05
N HIS A 310 -0.71 15.86 -13.30
CA HIS A 310 0.32 15.69 -14.34
C HIS A 310 1.55 16.56 -13.99
N ASN A 311 2.55 16.62 -14.89
CA ASN A 311 3.81 17.37 -14.72
C ASN A 311 4.62 16.99 -13.46
N PHE A 312 4.56 15.71 -13.07
CA PHE A 312 5.15 15.24 -11.81
C PHE A 312 6.65 15.52 -11.70
N ASP A 313 7.40 15.26 -12.78
CA ASP A 313 8.85 15.43 -12.79
C ASP A 313 9.26 16.91 -12.66
N THR A 314 8.51 17.80 -13.30
CA THR A 314 8.73 19.26 -13.22
C THR A 314 8.47 19.78 -11.80
N ILE A 315 7.36 19.36 -11.19
CA ILE A 315 7.02 19.74 -9.81
C ILE A 315 8.08 19.20 -8.84
N ALA A 316 8.49 17.94 -9.01
CA ALA A 316 9.51 17.33 -8.17
C ALA A 316 10.86 18.07 -8.31
N ALA A 317 11.31 18.32 -9.55
CA ALA A 317 12.56 19.02 -9.82
C ALA A 317 12.60 20.40 -9.17
N ALA A 318 11.49 21.15 -9.20
CA ALA A 318 11.39 22.45 -8.54
C ALA A 318 11.62 22.37 -7.02
N VAL A 319 11.02 21.38 -6.35
CA VAL A 319 11.26 21.13 -4.92
C VAL A 319 12.73 20.77 -4.67
N GLN A 320 13.29 19.88 -5.50
CA GLN A 320 14.68 19.44 -5.37
C GLN A 320 15.69 20.58 -5.58
N ASP A 321 15.42 21.50 -6.50
CA ASP A 321 16.29 22.66 -6.74
C ASP A 321 16.24 23.66 -5.58
N LEU A 322 15.07 23.84 -4.94
CA LEU A 322 14.95 24.59 -3.70
C LEU A 322 15.72 23.91 -2.57
N PHE A 323 15.67 22.58 -2.45
CA PHE A 323 16.50 21.85 -1.49
C PHE A 323 18.00 22.10 -1.73
N LYS A 324 18.48 22.01 -2.97
CA LYS A 324 19.88 22.31 -3.32
C LYS A 324 20.27 23.74 -2.96
N LYS A 325 19.40 24.71 -3.25
CA LYS A 325 19.59 26.12 -2.88
C LYS A 325 19.76 26.31 -1.37
N HIS A 326 19.07 25.51 -0.56
CA HIS A 326 19.15 25.51 0.90
C HIS A 326 20.16 24.51 1.47
N GLY A 327 21.11 24.03 0.65
CA GLY A 327 22.24 23.21 1.09
C GLY A 327 21.96 21.70 1.15
N ILE A 328 20.78 21.23 0.75
CA ILE A 328 20.43 19.81 0.68
C ILE A 328 20.69 19.31 -0.75
N GLN A 329 21.88 18.75 -0.98
CA GLN A 329 22.30 18.31 -2.32
C GLN A 329 21.64 17.00 -2.75
N ASP A 330 21.41 16.09 -1.81
CA ASP A 330 20.89 14.75 -2.10
C ASP A 330 19.40 14.64 -1.76
N SER A 331 18.58 14.45 -2.79
CA SER A 331 17.17 14.15 -2.68
C SER A 331 16.72 13.27 -3.84
N PHE A 332 15.66 12.51 -3.66
CA PHE A 332 14.99 11.78 -4.73
C PHE A 332 13.47 11.96 -4.61
N TYR A 333 12.73 11.63 -5.66
CA TYR A 333 11.27 11.60 -5.57
C TYR A 333 10.70 10.29 -6.09
N LYS A 334 9.47 9.99 -5.65
CA LYS A 334 8.64 8.94 -6.27
C LYS A 334 7.23 9.44 -6.45
N VAL A 335 6.64 9.09 -7.59
CA VAL A 335 5.19 9.22 -7.81
C VAL A 335 4.52 7.97 -7.26
N LEU A 336 3.67 8.17 -6.26
CA LEU A 336 3.00 7.13 -5.49
C LEU A 336 1.47 7.26 -5.66
N GLU A 337 0.80 6.12 -5.68
CA GLU A 337 -0.65 6.03 -5.91
C GLU A 337 -1.39 5.30 -4.78
N LEU A 338 -2.72 5.47 -4.76
CA LEU A 338 -3.61 4.76 -3.84
C LEU A 338 -4.22 3.47 -4.44
N HIS A 339 -3.95 3.11 -5.71
CA HIS A 339 -4.58 1.99 -6.44
C HIS A 339 -3.61 0.84 -6.76
N ARG A 340 -4.13 -0.32 -7.21
CA ARG A 340 -3.33 -1.47 -7.68
C ARG A 340 -3.71 -1.90 -9.10
N TRP A 341 -2.70 -2.34 -9.83
CA TRP A 341 -2.77 -2.92 -11.16
C TRP A 341 -2.42 -4.42 -11.07
N ILE A 342 -3.14 -5.25 -11.81
CA ILE A 342 -2.96 -6.71 -11.81
C ILE A 342 -2.78 -7.16 -13.26
N LEU A 343 -1.71 -7.87 -13.53
CA LEU A 343 -1.50 -8.64 -14.76
C LEU A 343 -1.95 -10.07 -14.51
N PHE A 344 -2.82 -10.58 -15.37
CA PHE A 344 -3.34 -11.94 -15.27
C PHE A 344 -3.23 -12.68 -16.61
N GLU A 345 -3.36 -13.99 -16.53
CA GLU A 345 -3.53 -14.91 -17.66
C GLU A 345 -4.80 -15.74 -17.44
N LEU A 346 -5.51 -16.05 -18.52
CA LEU A 346 -6.56 -17.08 -18.52
C LEU A 346 -5.96 -18.42 -18.94
N GLU A 347 -5.88 -19.35 -18.00
CA GLU A 347 -5.33 -20.69 -18.24
C GLU A 347 -6.48 -21.70 -18.36
N GLN A 348 -6.51 -22.48 -19.45
CA GLN A 348 -7.54 -23.52 -19.62
C GLN A 348 -7.34 -24.60 -18.55
N ASP A 349 -8.44 -25.04 -17.93
CA ASP A 349 -8.40 -26.05 -16.87
C ASP A 349 -8.53 -27.47 -17.46
N PRO A 350 -7.47 -28.31 -17.45
CA PRO A 350 -7.48 -29.65 -18.05
C PRO A 350 -8.41 -30.65 -17.35
N VAL A 351 -8.74 -30.40 -16.08
CA VAL A 351 -9.67 -31.27 -15.33
C VAL A 351 -11.10 -30.97 -15.75
N ILE A 352 -11.42 -29.70 -16.02
CA ILE A 352 -12.77 -29.27 -16.45
C ILE A 352 -12.99 -29.53 -17.94
N SER A 353 -11.97 -29.34 -18.79
CA SER A 353 -12.05 -29.63 -20.22
C SER A 353 -12.25 -31.12 -20.52
N SER A 354 -11.73 -32.02 -19.66
CA SER A 354 -11.92 -33.47 -19.78
C SER A 354 -13.39 -33.91 -19.71
N GLN A 355 -14.28 -33.11 -19.10
CA GLN A 355 -15.72 -33.38 -19.06
C GLN A 355 -16.45 -32.94 -20.35
N THR A 356 -15.78 -32.18 -21.21
CA THR A 356 -16.37 -31.57 -22.43
C THR A 356 -15.79 -32.12 -23.73
N ASN A 357 -14.93 -33.16 -23.68
CA ASN A 357 -14.26 -33.78 -24.84
C ASN A 357 -13.40 -32.83 -25.70
N THR A 358 -13.09 -31.62 -25.21
CA THR A 358 -12.21 -30.67 -25.90
C THR A 358 -10.75 -30.80 -25.42
N PRO A 359 -9.76 -30.96 -26.33
CA PRO A 359 -8.36 -31.01 -25.93
C PRO A 359 -7.94 -29.72 -25.22
N THR A 360 -7.31 -29.82 -24.06
CA THR A 360 -6.57 -28.71 -23.46
C THR A 360 -5.29 -28.47 -24.25
N ASP A 361 -5.30 -27.46 -25.11
CA ASP A 361 -4.09 -26.90 -25.69
C ASP A 361 -3.94 -25.48 -25.16
N SER A 362 -2.88 -25.22 -24.41
CA SER A 362 -2.53 -23.88 -23.92
C SER A 362 -2.27 -22.87 -25.06
N LYS A 363 -2.30 -23.34 -26.31
CA LYS A 363 -1.80 -22.67 -27.51
C LYS A 363 -2.90 -22.25 -28.51
N ILE A 364 -4.17 -22.34 -28.12
CA ILE A 364 -5.32 -21.89 -28.94
C ILE A 364 -5.83 -20.55 -28.36
N PRO A 365 -6.09 -19.51 -29.17
CA PRO A 365 -6.73 -18.31 -28.68
C PRO A 365 -8.03 -18.63 -27.94
N LEU A 366 -8.30 -17.96 -26.82
CA LEU A 366 -9.56 -18.13 -26.13
C LEU A 366 -10.63 -17.28 -26.82
N ASP A 367 -11.71 -17.91 -27.27
CA ASP A 367 -12.91 -17.22 -27.77
C ASP A 367 -13.69 -16.65 -26.58
N VAL A 368 -13.18 -15.55 -26.04
CA VAL A 368 -13.66 -14.88 -24.84
C VAL A 368 -13.64 -13.39 -25.10
N SER A 369 -14.77 -12.72 -24.91
CA SER A 369 -14.87 -11.26 -25.02
C SER A 369 -14.52 -10.57 -23.70
N ASP A 370 -14.15 -9.29 -23.77
CA ASP A 370 -14.00 -8.43 -22.58
C ASP A 370 -15.25 -8.43 -21.70
N ALA A 371 -16.44 -8.50 -22.32
CA ALA A 371 -17.71 -8.56 -21.61
C ALA A 371 -17.87 -9.86 -20.82
N ASP A 372 -17.42 -10.99 -21.37
CA ASP A 372 -17.45 -12.29 -20.69
C ASP A 372 -16.52 -12.29 -19.47
N ILE A 373 -15.31 -11.72 -19.61
CA ILE A 373 -14.34 -11.58 -18.52
C ILE A 373 -14.93 -10.73 -17.40
N VAL A 374 -15.44 -9.54 -17.75
CA VAL A 374 -16.04 -8.63 -16.78
C VAL A 374 -17.27 -9.28 -16.11
N HIS A 375 -18.10 -9.99 -16.86
CA HIS A 375 -19.26 -10.69 -16.31
C HIS A 375 -18.84 -11.79 -15.33
N ALA A 376 -17.86 -12.63 -15.68
CA ALA A 376 -17.36 -13.69 -14.81
C ALA A 376 -16.76 -13.13 -13.50
N MET A 377 -15.98 -12.05 -13.60
CA MET A 377 -15.42 -11.37 -12.44
C MET A 377 -16.52 -10.79 -11.54
N ARG A 378 -17.54 -10.16 -12.13
CA ARG A 378 -18.69 -9.60 -11.41
C ARG A 378 -19.48 -10.68 -10.68
N ALA A 379 -19.80 -11.77 -11.38
CA ALA A 379 -20.52 -12.91 -10.82
C ALA A 379 -19.76 -13.56 -9.67
N ALA A 380 -18.44 -13.76 -9.82
CA ALA A 380 -17.60 -14.33 -8.77
C ALA A 380 -17.58 -13.45 -7.52
N MET A 381 -17.38 -12.14 -7.67
CA MET A 381 -17.37 -11.23 -6.52
C MET A 381 -18.71 -11.13 -5.81
N ALA A 382 -19.82 -11.09 -6.57
CA ALA A 382 -21.16 -11.10 -5.99
C ALA A 382 -21.45 -12.43 -5.25
N THR A 383 -20.98 -13.56 -5.79
CA THR A 383 -21.15 -14.87 -5.17
C THR A 383 -20.31 -15.02 -3.91
N THR A 384 -19.04 -14.61 -3.94
CA THR A 384 -18.12 -14.75 -2.81
C THR A 384 -18.42 -13.76 -1.68
N TYR A 385 -18.89 -12.54 -2.01
CA TYR A 385 -18.96 -11.42 -1.06
C TYR A 385 -20.30 -10.66 -1.04
N GLY A 386 -21.33 -11.15 -1.71
CA GLY A 386 -22.69 -10.59 -1.67
C GLY A 386 -22.81 -9.14 -2.14
N ASP A 387 -23.68 -8.37 -1.48
CA ASP A 387 -23.95 -6.97 -1.80
C ASP A 387 -22.70 -6.08 -1.64
N PHE A 388 -21.83 -6.41 -0.68
CA PHE A 388 -20.55 -5.73 -0.48
C PHE A 388 -19.62 -5.94 -1.68
N GLY A 389 -19.49 -7.18 -2.15
CA GLY A 389 -18.77 -7.51 -3.38
C GLY A 389 -19.34 -6.77 -4.59
N SER A 390 -20.67 -6.68 -4.69
CA SER A 390 -21.36 -5.99 -5.77
C SER A 390 -21.08 -4.48 -5.80
N GLY A 391 -20.94 -3.84 -4.64
CA GLY A 391 -20.56 -2.43 -4.53
C GLY A 391 -19.14 -2.13 -5.05
N ILE A 392 -18.21 -3.06 -4.86
CA ILE A 392 -16.82 -2.96 -5.31
C ILE A 392 -16.69 -3.03 -6.84
N LEU A 393 -17.64 -3.67 -7.53
CA LEU A 393 -17.61 -3.85 -8.99
C LEU A 393 -17.62 -2.56 -9.80
N LYS A 394 -17.99 -1.43 -9.18
CA LYS A 394 -17.96 -0.12 -9.84
C LYS A 394 -16.54 0.39 -10.11
N SER A 395 -15.55 -0.06 -9.34
CA SER A 395 -14.16 0.40 -9.42
C SER A 395 -13.19 -0.62 -10.03
N LEU A 396 -13.61 -1.87 -10.20
CA LEU A 396 -12.85 -2.92 -10.90
C LEU A 396 -13.03 -2.80 -12.42
N GLN A 397 -11.92 -2.68 -13.16
CA GLN A 397 -11.95 -2.46 -14.60
C GLN A 397 -10.98 -3.40 -15.32
N LEU A 398 -11.48 -4.14 -16.31
CA LEU A 398 -10.65 -4.73 -17.34
C LEU A 398 -10.16 -3.60 -18.25
N LYS A 399 -8.86 -3.44 -18.36
CA LYS A 399 -8.23 -2.35 -19.10
C LYS A 399 -7.72 -2.79 -20.45
N TRP A 400 -7.33 -4.05 -20.56
CA TRP A 400 -6.83 -4.66 -21.77
C TRP A 400 -6.86 -6.18 -21.63
N PHE A 401 -7.15 -6.88 -22.72
CA PHE A 401 -7.04 -8.32 -22.84
C PHE A 401 -6.59 -8.67 -24.25
N ASN A 402 -5.64 -9.60 -24.35
CA ASN A 402 -5.19 -10.17 -25.61
C ASN A 402 -5.63 -11.64 -25.69
N PRO A 403 -6.55 -12.00 -26.60
CA PRO A 403 -7.05 -13.38 -26.71
C PRO A 403 -6.00 -14.36 -27.25
N ASP A 404 -5.02 -13.89 -28.03
CA ASP A 404 -3.95 -14.73 -28.60
C ASP A 404 -3.01 -15.23 -27.49
N THR A 405 -2.56 -14.31 -26.63
CA THR A 405 -1.63 -14.60 -25.52
C THR A 405 -2.33 -14.85 -24.20
N ARG A 406 -3.67 -14.74 -24.19
CA ARG A 406 -4.57 -14.88 -23.04
C ARG A 406 -4.21 -13.98 -21.86
N THR A 407 -3.45 -12.91 -22.12
CA THR A 407 -2.92 -12.01 -21.10
C THR A 407 -3.83 -10.80 -20.96
N GLY A 408 -4.10 -10.35 -19.74
CA GLY A 408 -4.93 -9.19 -19.49
C GLY A 408 -4.46 -8.32 -18.33
N ILE A 409 -4.91 -7.07 -18.34
CA ILE A 409 -4.60 -6.07 -17.31
C ILE A 409 -5.90 -5.64 -16.64
N LEU A 410 -5.93 -5.77 -15.31
CA LEU A 410 -6.98 -5.24 -14.46
C LEU A 410 -6.47 -4.02 -13.71
N ARG A 411 -7.34 -3.01 -13.60
CA ARG A 411 -7.24 -2.00 -12.56
C ARG A 411 -8.20 -2.35 -11.45
N ALA A 412 -7.67 -2.65 -10.28
CA ALA A 412 -8.45 -2.98 -9.11
C ALA A 412 -8.33 -1.86 -8.06
N PRO A 413 -9.43 -1.55 -7.34
CA PRO A 413 -9.32 -0.78 -6.10
C PRO A 413 -8.38 -1.52 -5.14
N ARG A 414 -7.54 -0.78 -4.41
CA ARG A 414 -6.49 -1.36 -3.56
C ARG A 414 -7.07 -2.16 -2.40
N ASP A 415 -8.18 -1.73 -1.84
CA ASP A 415 -8.67 -2.28 -0.57
C ASP A 415 -9.30 -3.68 -0.69
N PRO A 416 -10.11 -3.99 -1.72
CA PRO A 416 -10.55 -5.35 -1.96
C PRO A 416 -9.65 -6.03 -3.00
N VAL A 417 -8.39 -5.60 -3.20
CA VAL A 417 -7.53 -6.26 -4.20
C VAL A 417 -7.37 -7.75 -3.88
N ASP A 418 -7.26 -8.10 -2.59
CA ASP A 418 -7.18 -9.49 -2.16
C ASP A 418 -8.51 -10.21 -2.32
N MET A 419 -9.64 -9.51 -2.18
CA MET A 419 -10.97 -10.07 -2.46
C MET A 419 -11.14 -10.31 -3.96
N VAL A 420 -10.72 -9.37 -4.80
CA VAL A 420 -10.67 -9.52 -6.26
C VAL A 420 -9.81 -10.74 -6.58
N LEU A 421 -8.57 -10.79 -6.11
CA LEU A 421 -7.65 -11.92 -6.33
C LEU A 421 -8.23 -13.26 -5.84
N SER A 422 -8.89 -13.27 -4.67
CA SER A 422 -9.55 -14.46 -4.12
C SER A 422 -10.75 -14.89 -4.97
N SER A 423 -11.60 -13.97 -5.39
CA SER A 423 -12.74 -14.26 -6.28
C SER A 423 -12.28 -14.76 -7.65
N LEU A 424 -11.19 -14.21 -8.19
CA LEU A 424 -10.61 -14.66 -9.46
C LEU A 424 -10.22 -16.14 -9.44
N PHE A 425 -9.73 -16.64 -8.30
CA PHE A 425 -9.35 -18.05 -8.13
C PHE A 425 -10.55 -19.01 -8.27
N PHE A 426 -11.75 -18.59 -7.85
CA PHE A 426 -12.96 -19.40 -7.93
C PHE A 426 -13.62 -19.38 -9.31
N ILE A 427 -13.15 -18.55 -10.24
CA ILE A 427 -13.66 -18.55 -11.60
C ILE A 427 -13.12 -19.78 -12.32
N LYS A 428 -14.05 -20.66 -12.71
CA LYS A 428 -13.77 -21.90 -13.45
C LYS A 428 -14.28 -21.88 -14.89
N LYS A 429 -14.98 -20.81 -15.27
CA LYS A 429 -15.56 -20.63 -16.59
C LYS A 429 -15.68 -19.14 -16.90
N VAL A 430 -15.28 -18.75 -18.11
CA VAL A 430 -15.47 -17.39 -18.65
C VAL A 430 -16.13 -17.52 -20.02
N GLY A 431 -17.34 -16.98 -20.18
CA GLY A 431 -18.15 -17.23 -21.38
C GLY A 431 -18.42 -18.73 -21.55
N SER A 432 -18.08 -19.28 -22.71
CA SER A 432 -18.14 -20.72 -22.99
C SER A 432 -16.86 -21.48 -22.57
N ALA A 433 -15.75 -20.77 -22.31
CA ALA A 433 -14.45 -21.36 -22.07
C ALA A 433 -14.27 -21.84 -20.62
N ALA A 434 -13.82 -23.09 -20.46
CA ALA A 434 -13.39 -23.66 -19.19
C ALA A 434 -11.96 -23.20 -18.86
N CYS A 435 -11.84 -22.13 -18.09
CA CYS A 435 -10.55 -21.54 -17.73
C CYS A 435 -10.59 -20.95 -16.32
N HIS A 436 -9.40 -20.74 -15.75
CA HIS A 436 -9.20 -20.06 -14.48
C HIS A 436 -8.24 -18.89 -14.64
N PHE A 437 -8.30 -17.95 -13.71
CA PHE A 437 -7.40 -16.81 -13.67
C PHE A 437 -6.10 -17.21 -12.96
N ARG A 438 -4.98 -16.90 -13.62
CA ARG A 438 -3.65 -16.94 -13.02
C ARG A 438 -3.13 -15.52 -12.89
N CYS A 439 -2.96 -15.05 -11.65
CA CYS A 439 -2.31 -13.77 -11.39
C CYS A 439 -0.81 -13.90 -11.69
N LEU A 440 -0.32 -13.13 -12.65
CA LEU A 440 1.08 -13.16 -13.08
C LEU A 440 1.92 -12.13 -12.31
N GLN A 441 1.37 -10.93 -12.11
CA GLN A 441 2.05 -9.84 -11.44
C GLN A 441 1.03 -8.86 -10.85
N SER A 442 1.39 -8.18 -9.76
CA SER A 442 0.60 -7.06 -9.21
C SER A 442 1.50 -5.90 -8.82
N SER A 443 1.16 -4.69 -9.27
CA SER A 443 1.92 -3.46 -9.07
C SER A 443 1.05 -2.32 -8.56
N GLY A 444 1.66 -1.34 -7.90
CA GLY A 444 1.01 -0.05 -7.63
C GLY A 444 1.06 0.93 -8.80
N THR A 445 1.83 0.62 -9.85
CA THR A 445 2.01 1.49 -11.03
C THR A 445 1.66 0.75 -12.32
N LEU A 446 1.01 1.46 -13.25
CA LEU A 446 0.66 0.94 -14.56
C LEU A 446 1.92 0.62 -15.40
N ILE A 447 2.92 1.51 -15.39
CA ILE A 447 4.16 1.38 -16.17
C ILE A 447 4.84 0.02 -15.94
N HIS A 448 4.88 -0.43 -14.69
CA HIS A 448 5.49 -1.72 -14.37
C HIS A 448 4.68 -2.88 -14.98
N ILE A 449 3.34 -2.82 -14.91
CA ILE A 449 2.48 -3.83 -15.53
C ILE A 449 2.56 -3.79 -17.05
N GLN A 450 2.61 -2.61 -17.67
CA GLN A 450 2.78 -2.45 -19.12
C GLN A 450 4.08 -3.10 -19.59
N LYS A 451 5.20 -2.83 -18.91
CA LYS A 451 6.49 -3.44 -19.24
C LYS A 451 6.43 -4.98 -19.20
N TYR A 452 5.90 -5.54 -18.11
CA TYR A 452 5.76 -7.00 -17.98
C TYR A 452 4.81 -7.59 -19.03
N ALA A 453 3.71 -6.90 -19.36
CA ALA A 453 2.76 -7.34 -20.38
C ALA A 453 3.41 -7.36 -21.77
N ILE A 454 4.15 -6.31 -22.15
CA ILE A 454 4.85 -6.22 -23.43
C ILE A 454 5.91 -7.32 -23.55
N GLU A 455 6.76 -7.48 -22.53
CA GLU A 455 7.82 -8.51 -22.52
C GLU A 455 7.21 -9.91 -22.64
N ARG A 456 6.08 -10.16 -21.99
CA ARG A 456 5.36 -11.44 -22.04
C ARG A 456 4.76 -11.69 -23.42
N ASP A 457 3.99 -10.75 -23.96
CA ASP A 457 3.36 -10.88 -25.27
C ASP A 457 4.42 -11.10 -26.35
N GLN A 458 5.50 -10.31 -26.33
CA GLN A 458 6.63 -10.47 -27.24
C GLN A 458 7.22 -11.89 -27.16
N ARG A 459 7.47 -12.40 -25.97
CA ARG A 459 8.00 -13.76 -25.79
C ARG A 459 7.06 -14.82 -26.34
N LEU A 460 5.76 -14.76 -26.01
CA LEU A 460 4.77 -15.76 -26.45
C LEU A 460 4.58 -15.75 -27.97
N TYR A 461 4.60 -14.58 -28.58
CA TYR A 461 4.52 -14.42 -30.02
C TYR A 461 5.77 -14.96 -30.73
N LEU A 462 6.97 -14.73 -30.19
CA LEU A 462 8.21 -15.34 -30.72
C LEU A 462 8.22 -16.87 -30.57
N GLU A 463 7.73 -17.41 -29.45
CA GLU A 463 7.53 -18.85 -29.27
C GLU A 463 6.52 -19.44 -30.29
N GLU A 464 5.47 -18.68 -30.62
CA GLU A 464 4.52 -19.04 -31.68
C GLU A 464 5.22 -19.06 -33.05
N GLN A 465 6.05 -18.06 -33.35
CA GLN A 465 6.82 -17.98 -34.59
C GLN A 465 7.72 -19.20 -34.77
N ASP A 466 8.57 -19.49 -33.78
CA ASP A 466 9.52 -20.61 -33.80
C ASP A 466 8.80 -21.95 -34.05
N ARG A 467 7.60 -22.11 -33.49
CA ARG A 467 6.78 -23.32 -33.67
C ARG A 467 6.23 -23.43 -35.09
N VAL A 468 5.70 -22.33 -35.63
CA VAL A 468 5.08 -22.30 -36.96
C VAL A 468 6.15 -22.47 -38.06
N GLU A 469 7.33 -21.90 -37.85
CA GLU A 469 8.50 -22.10 -38.71
C GLU A 469 8.98 -23.56 -38.71
N LYS A 470 9.00 -24.23 -37.55
CA LYS A 470 9.26 -25.69 -37.44
C LYS A 470 8.22 -26.55 -38.16
N GLN A 471 7.03 -26.02 -38.45
CA GLN A 471 5.98 -26.67 -39.23
C GLN A 471 5.98 -26.25 -40.72
N GLY A 472 6.99 -25.51 -41.17
CA GLY A 472 7.13 -25.08 -42.57
C GLY A 472 6.19 -23.96 -42.99
N LYS A 473 5.65 -23.20 -42.04
CA LYS A 473 4.76 -22.05 -42.28
C LYS A 473 5.44 -20.75 -41.86
N VAL A 474 5.05 -19.64 -42.49
CA VAL A 474 5.55 -18.29 -42.16
C VAL A 474 4.46 -17.52 -41.42
N LEU A 475 4.80 -16.92 -40.29
CA LEU A 475 3.87 -16.09 -39.49
C LEU A 475 4.41 -14.65 -39.38
N GLY A 476 3.58 -13.66 -39.70
CA GLY A 476 3.91 -12.23 -39.54
C GLY A 476 3.75 -11.77 -38.09
N VAL A 477 4.71 -12.11 -37.24
CA VAL A 477 4.58 -11.93 -35.77
C VAL A 477 4.89 -10.51 -35.32
N ILE A 478 5.74 -9.80 -36.08
CA ILE A 478 6.16 -8.43 -35.80
C ILE A 478 4.95 -7.48 -35.73
N GLU A 479 3.98 -7.62 -36.63
CA GLU A 479 2.77 -6.79 -36.65
C GLU A 479 1.89 -7.02 -35.42
N LYS A 480 1.79 -8.27 -34.94
CA LYS A 480 1.08 -8.61 -33.70
C LYS A 480 1.75 -7.98 -32.48
N ILE A 481 3.09 -8.06 -32.40
CA ILE A 481 3.88 -7.46 -31.31
C ILE A 481 3.71 -5.94 -31.29
N GLN A 482 3.83 -5.29 -32.45
CA GLN A 482 3.66 -3.84 -32.58
C GLN A 482 2.25 -3.40 -32.19
N LYS A 483 1.22 -4.11 -32.66
CA LYS A 483 -0.18 -3.83 -32.32
C LYS A 483 -0.44 -4.01 -30.82
N SER A 484 0.04 -5.11 -30.22
CA SER A 484 -0.12 -5.34 -28.78
C SER A 484 0.59 -4.26 -27.96
N THR A 485 1.83 -3.92 -28.32
CA THR A 485 2.62 -2.87 -27.65
C THR A 485 1.91 -1.51 -27.71
N ALA A 486 1.36 -1.14 -28.87
CA ALA A 486 0.62 0.10 -29.02
C ALA A 486 -0.65 0.12 -28.15
N LEU A 487 -1.40 -0.97 -28.10
CA LEU A 487 -2.61 -1.09 -27.27
C LEU A 487 -2.28 -1.05 -25.77
N ILE A 488 -1.21 -1.73 -25.34
CA ILE A 488 -0.77 -1.72 -23.93
C ILE A 488 -0.31 -0.32 -23.51
N ASN A 489 0.44 0.38 -24.36
CA ASN A 489 0.90 1.75 -24.08
C ASN A 489 -0.24 2.78 -24.06
N ALA A 490 -1.36 2.51 -24.75
CA ALA A 490 -2.54 3.38 -24.77
C ALA A 490 -3.45 3.24 -23.54
N ILE A 491 -3.15 2.32 -22.61
CA ILE A 491 -3.94 2.12 -21.39
C ILE A 491 -3.80 3.35 -20.46
N ALA A 492 -4.94 3.86 -19.97
CA ALA A 492 -5.06 4.99 -19.03
C ALA A 492 -5.70 4.61 -17.67
#